data_AF-A0A9E4Q625-F1
#
_entry.id   AF-A0A9E4Q625-F1
#
_cell.length_a   1.000
_cell.length_b   1.000
_cell.length_c   1.000
_cell.angle_alpha   90.00
_cell.angle_beta   90.00
_cell.angle_gamma   90.00
#
_symmetry.space_group_name_H-M   'P 1'
#
loop_
_entity.id
_entity.type
_entity.pdbx_description
1 polymer ?
#
loop_
_entity_poly.entity_id
_entity_poly.type
_entity_poly.pdbx_seq_one_letter_code
_entity_poly.pdbx_strand_id
1 'polypeptide(L)'
;MALRLPTPEDLHQLAADNYFELSQEELDAFQELIPGLFQSYELLERMPSPREPLQYSDRDPGQRPQPSEDPFNAIVRRCTLRGASSGKLHGKRLGIKNNTCIAGMPMSCGSLVLEGYVAETDATIVTRLLDAGADIVATMNLDNFAFSGAGDTSAQGAVLNPHDPRFLAGGSSGGSAAALYYDDIDITIGGDQGGSIRIPASWCGVVGLKPTHGLVPYTGIVGIDNTFDHVGPMARTVADTALTLEVIAGKDPMDP
;
A
#
# COMPACT_ATOMS: atom_id res chain seq x y z
N MET A 1 -17.75 8.31 -15.74
CA MET A 1 -19.12 8.69 -15.29
C MET A 1 -19.35 10.14 -15.72
N ALA A 2 -20.55 10.60 -16.07
CA ALA A 2 -20.71 12.03 -16.42
C ALA A 2 -20.42 12.89 -15.19
N LEU A 3 -19.58 13.92 -15.33
CA LEU A 3 -19.24 14.82 -14.22
C LEU A 3 -20.48 15.60 -13.80
N ARG A 4 -20.77 15.62 -12.49
CA ARG A 4 -21.85 16.44 -11.93
C ARG A 4 -21.36 17.88 -11.86
N LEU A 5 -22.06 18.79 -12.52
CA LEU A 5 -21.83 20.24 -12.34
C LEU A 5 -22.28 20.67 -10.93
N PRO A 6 -21.54 21.54 -10.24
CA PRO A 6 -21.94 22.08 -8.95
C PRO A 6 -23.24 22.90 -9.07
N THR A 7 -24.14 22.73 -8.11
CA THR A 7 -25.36 23.53 -7.98
C THR A 7 -25.05 24.88 -7.32
N PRO A 8 -25.95 25.88 -7.38
CA PRO A 8 -25.82 27.09 -6.57
C PRO A 8 -25.62 26.83 -5.07
N GLU A 9 -26.24 25.77 -4.53
CA GLU A 9 -26.06 25.37 -3.13
C GLU A 9 -24.64 24.86 -2.87
N ASP A 10 -24.08 24.04 -3.77
CA ASP A 10 -22.68 23.61 -3.68
C ASP A 10 -21.74 24.83 -3.70
N LEU A 11 -22.00 25.82 -4.56
CA LEU A 11 -21.18 27.04 -4.67
C LEU A 11 -21.26 27.92 -3.41
N HIS A 12 -22.45 28.06 -2.83
CA HIS A 12 -22.62 28.74 -1.55
C HIS A 12 -21.87 28.05 -0.43
N GLN A 13 -21.98 26.72 -0.34
CA GLN A 13 -21.28 25.95 0.69
C GLN A 13 -19.76 26.08 0.52
N LEU A 14 -19.26 25.95 -0.71
CA LEU A 14 -17.83 26.13 -1.01
C LEU A 14 -17.33 27.54 -0.67
N ALA A 15 -18.12 28.58 -0.94
CA ALA A 15 -17.77 29.95 -0.56
C ALA A 15 -17.68 30.11 0.96
N ALA A 16 -18.69 29.59 1.69
CA ALA A 16 -18.73 29.61 3.14
C ALA A 16 -17.55 28.84 3.77
N ASP A 17 -17.21 27.67 3.22
CA ASP A 17 -16.07 26.85 3.65
C ASP A 17 -14.73 27.57 3.43
N ASN A 18 -14.69 28.55 2.51
CA ASN A 18 -13.53 29.38 2.21
C ASN A 18 -13.66 30.81 2.78
N TYR A 19 -14.60 31.04 3.71
CA TYR A 19 -14.77 32.28 4.45
C TYR A 19 -15.12 33.51 3.60
N PHE A 20 -15.84 33.32 2.48
CA PHE A 20 -16.45 34.41 1.72
C PHE A 20 -17.90 34.11 1.34
N GLU A 21 -18.64 35.16 0.98
CA GLU A 21 -20.02 35.04 0.50
C GLU A 21 -20.08 35.36 -0.98
N LEU A 22 -20.97 34.69 -1.70
CA LEU A 22 -21.28 35.00 -3.09
C LEU A 22 -22.63 35.69 -3.15
N SER A 23 -22.66 36.84 -3.79
CA SER A 23 -23.92 37.49 -4.18
C SER A 23 -24.65 36.67 -5.26
N GLN A 24 -25.94 36.92 -5.44
CA GLN A 24 -26.72 36.24 -6.49
C GLN A 24 -26.13 36.47 -7.88
N GLU A 25 -25.65 37.70 -8.16
CA GLU A 25 -25.02 38.05 -9.43
C GLU A 25 -23.73 37.23 -9.68
N GLU A 26 -22.92 37.03 -8.65
CA GLU A 26 -21.71 36.22 -8.74
C GLU A 26 -22.03 34.73 -8.92
N LEU A 27 -23.05 34.20 -8.24
CA LEU A 27 -23.49 32.81 -8.43
C LEU A 27 -23.97 32.55 -9.85
N ASP A 28 -24.77 33.46 -10.40
CA ASP A 28 -25.28 33.35 -11.76
C ASP A 28 -24.10 33.37 -12.76
N ALA A 29 -23.13 34.26 -12.55
CA ALA A 29 -21.90 34.31 -13.35
C ALA A 29 -21.09 33.00 -13.27
N PHE A 30 -20.93 32.41 -12.08
CA PHE A 30 -20.25 31.12 -11.93
C PHE A 30 -21.01 29.99 -12.65
N GLN A 31 -22.34 29.95 -12.57
CA GLN A 31 -23.15 28.95 -13.25
C GLN A 31 -23.03 29.02 -14.78
N GLU A 32 -22.82 30.21 -15.35
CA GLU A 32 -22.57 30.36 -16.78
C GLU A 32 -21.16 29.91 -17.19
N LEU A 33 -20.15 30.14 -16.35
CA LEU A 33 -18.74 29.86 -16.66
C LEU A 33 -18.36 28.39 -16.47
N ILE A 34 -18.84 27.76 -15.39
CA ILE A 34 -18.42 26.42 -14.96
C ILE A 34 -18.64 25.34 -16.03
N PRO A 35 -19.76 25.29 -16.78
CA PRO A 35 -19.95 24.29 -17.83
C PRO A 35 -18.83 24.33 -18.89
N GLY A 36 -18.35 25.52 -19.25
CA GLY A 36 -17.23 25.68 -20.20
C GLY A 36 -15.92 25.12 -19.67
N LEU A 37 -15.64 25.32 -18.37
CA LEU A 37 -14.44 24.78 -17.71
C LEU A 37 -14.48 23.25 -17.62
N PHE A 38 -15.67 22.68 -17.34
CA PHE A 38 -15.86 21.24 -17.20
C PHE A 38 -15.70 20.46 -18.52
N GLN A 39 -15.82 21.11 -19.68
CA GLN A 39 -15.58 20.46 -20.97
C GLN A 39 -14.17 19.83 -21.07
N SER A 40 -13.16 20.48 -20.49
CA SER A 40 -11.79 19.93 -20.47
C SER A 40 -11.69 18.68 -19.59
N TYR A 41 -12.40 18.66 -18.47
CA TYR A 41 -12.46 17.50 -17.58
C TYR A 41 -13.25 16.34 -18.20
N GLU A 42 -14.33 16.63 -18.92
CA GLU A 42 -15.06 15.61 -19.67
C GLU A 42 -14.21 14.99 -20.79
N LEU A 43 -13.36 15.78 -21.44
CA LEU A 43 -12.42 15.26 -22.43
C LEU A 43 -11.44 14.29 -21.76
N LEU A 44 -10.85 14.68 -20.62
CA LEU A 44 -9.95 13.83 -19.85
C LEU A 44 -10.62 12.53 -19.39
N GLU A 45 -11.85 12.59 -18.90
CA GLU A 45 -12.62 11.41 -18.46
C GLU A 45 -12.91 10.43 -19.60
N ARG A 46 -12.99 10.92 -20.85
CA ARG A 46 -13.17 10.07 -22.04
C ARG A 46 -11.87 9.49 -22.57
N MET A 47 -10.72 10.03 -22.15
CA MET A 47 -9.44 9.48 -22.54
C MET A 47 -9.23 8.12 -21.86
N PRO A 48 -8.74 7.11 -22.60
CA PRO A 48 -8.42 5.84 -21.97
C PRO A 48 -7.28 6.05 -20.98
N SER A 49 -7.44 5.53 -19.76
CA SER A 49 -6.33 5.47 -18.81
C SER A 49 -5.21 4.62 -19.40
N PRO A 50 -3.97 5.13 -19.47
CA PRO A 50 -2.84 4.32 -19.89
C PRO A 50 -2.69 3.14 -18.92
N ARG A 51 -2.74 1.92 -19.45
CA ARG A 51 -2.49 0.70 -18.69
C ARG A 51 -1.28 0.01 -19.27
N GLU A 52 -0.26 -0.16 -18.45
CA GLU A 52 0.87 -1.00 -18.82
C GLU A 52 0.46 -2.47 -18.71
N PRO A 53 0.81 -3.31 -19.71
CA PRO A 53 0.53 -4.74 -19.63
C PRO A 53 1.33 -5.35 -18.49
N LEU A 54 0.68 -6.22 -17.71
CA LEU A 54 1.36 -6.98 -16.65
C LEU A 54 2.30 -8.00 -17.27
N GLN A 55 3.59 -7.89 -16.94
CA GLN A 55 4.61 -8.87 -17.37
C GLN A 55 4.37 -10.26 -16.78
N TYR A 56 3.93 -10.31 -15.52
CA TYR A 56 3.64 -11.55 -14.80
C TYR A 56 2.13 -11.70 -14.63
N SER A 57 1.52 -12.63 -15.38
CA SER A 57 0.06 -12.81 -15.43
C SER A 57 -0.45 -14.01 -14.61
N ASP A 58 0.43 -14.90 -14.14
CA ASP A 58 0.06 -16.01 -13.26
C ASP A 58 -0.14 -15.50 -11.83
N ARG A 59 -1.39 -15.14 -11.53
CA ARG A 59 -1.80 -14.50 -10.27
C ARG A 59 -3.06 -15.16 -9.74
N ASP A 60 -2.97 -15.66 -8.52
CA ASP A 60 -4.13 -16.06 -7.70
C ASP A 60 -4.27 -15.08 -6.53
N PRO A 61 -5.34 -14.27 -6.47
CA PRO A 61 -5.59 -13.35 -5.35
C PRO A 61 -5.87 -14.09 -4.03
N GLY A 62 -6.10 -15.40 -4.11
CA GLY A 62 -6.29 -16.31 -3.00
C GLY A 62 -7.33 -15.82 -1.99
N GLN A 63 -7.11 -16.09 -0.71
CA GLN A 63 -8.12 -15.85 0.33
C GLN A 63 -7.50 -15.58 1.70
N ARG A 64 -8.32 -15.07 2.62
CA ARG A 64 -7.92 -14.92 4.02
C ARG A 64 -7.67 -16.30 4.63
N PRO A 65 -6.54 -16.52 5.32
CA PRO A 65 -6.30 -17.78 6.01
C PRO A 65 -7.27 -17.99 7.17
N GLN A 66 -7.45 -19.24 7.58
CA GLN A 66 -8.18 -19.55 8.80
C GLN A 66 -7.38 -19.11 10.03
N PRO A 67 -8.04 -18.80 11.16
CA PRO A 67 -7.32 -18.43 12.40
C PRO A 67 -6.30 -19.47 12.88
N SER A 68 -6.50 -20.76 12.56
CA SER A 68 -5.54 -21.82 12.86
C SER A 68 -4.26 -21.77 12.01
N GLU A 69 -4.33 -21.15 10.83
CA GLU A 69 -3.21 -20.99 9.89
C GLU A 69 -2.49 -19.64 10.06
N ASP A 70 -3.16 -18.66 10.68
CA ASP A 70 -2.65 -17.34 11.00
C ASP A 70 -3.06 -16.93 12.44
N PRO A 71 -2.44 -17.54 13.46
CA PRO A 71 -2.78 -17.25 14.86
C PRO A 71 -2.37 -15.84 15.30
N PHE A 72 -1.59 -15.11 14.50
CA PHE A 72 -1.11 -13.76 14.81
C PHE A 72 -1.92 -12.67 14.13
N ASN A 73 -2.88 -13.06 13.26
CA ASN A 73 -3.61 -12.15 12.39
C ASN A 73 -2.67 -11.25 11.56
N ALA A 74 -1.56 -11.84 11.11
CA ALA A 74 -0.50 -11.17 10.37
C ALA A 74 -0.82 -11.08 8.88
N ILE A 75 -1.72 -11.91 8.36
CA ILE A 75 -1.96 -12.12 6.94
C ILE A 75 -3.40 -11.71 6.59
N VAL A 76 -3.53 -10.76 5.67
CA VAL A 76 -4.84 -10.40 5.09
C VAL A 76 -5.27 -11.46 4.08
N ARG A 77 -4.36 -11.88 3.20
CA ARG A 77 -4.61 -12.94 2.21
C ARG A 77 -3.36 -13.81 2.00
N ARG A 78 -3.57 -15.11 1.88
CA ARG A 78 -2.64 -16.03 1.20
C ARG A 78 -2.93 -15.94 -0.30
N CYS A 79 -1.91 -15.65 -1.11
CA CYS A 79 -2.02 -15.47 -2.55
C CYS A 79 -0.89 -16.21 -3.26
N THR A 80 -0.91 -16.26 -4.59
CA THR A 80 0.22 -16.78 -5.38
C THR A 80 0.48 -15.88 -6.57
N LEU A 81 1.65 -15.25 -6.61
CA LEU A 81 2.17 -14.58 -7.80
C LEU A 81 3.58 -15.09 -8.05
N ARG A 82 3.81 -15.63 -9.25
CA ARG A 82 5.10 -16.19 -9.64
C ARG A 82 5.96 -15.15 -10.33
N GLY A 83 7.19 -14.99 -9.84
CA GLY A 83 8.19 -14.11 -10.46
C GLY A 83 8.93 -14.77 -11.62
N ALA A 84 10.02 -14.15 -12.04
CA ALA A 84 10.94 -14.72 -13.01
C ALA A 84 11.51 -16.08 -12.55
N SER A 85 11.79 -16.97 -13.51
CA SER A 85 12.39 -18.28 -13.25
C SER A 85 13.86 -18.22 -12.79
N SER A 86 14.44 -17.02 -12.68
CA SER A 86 15.79 -16.78 -12.19
C SER A 86 15.90 -15.36 -11.62
N GLY A 87 16.97 -15.09 -10.87
CA GLY A 87 17.24 -13.78 -10.29
C GLY A 87 17.73 -13.88 -8.85
N LYS A 88 18.06 -12.73 -8.24
CA LYS A 88 18.66 -12.66 -6.90
C LYS A 88 17.74 -13.19 -5.80
N LEU A 89 16.42 -13.14 -6.01
CA LEU A 89 15.41 -13.59 -5.07
C LEU A 89 14.73 -14.88 -5.53
N HIS A 90 15.28 -15.56 -6.54
CA HIS A 90 14.71 -16.83 -6.99
C HIS A 90 14.57 -17.84 -5.85
N GLY A 91 13.37 -18.37 -5.68
CA GLY A 91 13.02 -19.31 -4.61
C GLY A 91 12.70 -18.66 -3.26
N LYS A 92 12.77 -17.32 -3.13
CA LYS A 92 12.31 -16.59 -1.94
C LYS A 92 10.81 -16.32 -2.05
N ARG A 93 10.11 -16.51 -0.93
CA ARG A 93 8.68 -16.22 -0.79
C ARG A 93 8.48 -14.95 0.02
N LEU A 94 7.74 -14.01 -0.55
CA LEU A 94 7.58 -12.67 -0.01
C LEU A 94 6.15 -12.38 0.45
N GLY A 95 6.05 -11.68 1.57
CA GLY A 95 4.82 -11.04 2.03
C GLY A 95 4.84 -9.53 1.78
N ILE A 96 3.77 -8.96 1.24
CA ILE A 96 3.70 -7.53 0.90
C ILE A 96 2.67 -6.82 1.77
N LYS A 97 3.04 -5.72 2.43
CA LYS A 97 2.11 -4.91 3.24
C LYS A 97 0.90 -4.46 2.43
N ASN A 98 -0.32 -4.62 2.97
CA ASN A 98 -1.58 -4.36 2.25
C ASN A 98 -1.95 -2.87 2.08
N ASN A 99 -0.94 -1.99 1.98
CA ASN A 99 -1.04 -0.63 1.41
C ASN A 99 -0.21 -0.48 0.11
N THR A 100 0.44 -1.55 -0.35
CA THR A 100 1.21 -1.60 -1.58
C THR A 100 0.35 -2.24 -2.67
N CYS A 101 0.20 -1.55 -3.80
CA CYS A 101 -0.58 -2.04 -4.93
C CYS A 101 0.08 -3.28 -5.55
N ILE A 102 -0.74 -4.32 -5.73
CA ILE A 102 -0.43 -5.52 -6.52
C ILE A 102 -1.60 -5.69 -7.47
N ALA A 103 -1.36 -5.64 -8.78
CA ALA A 103 -2.41 -5.69 -9.78
C ALA A 103 -3.28 -6.95 -9.62
N GLY A 104 -4.60 -6.77 -9.58
CA GLY A 104 -5.59 -7.82 -9.38
C GLY A 104 -5.80 -8.25 -7.92
N MET A 105 -5.07 -7.66 -6.96
CA MET A 105 -5.15 -8.01 -5.54
C MET A 105 -6.03 -7.04 -4.74
N PRO A 106 -6.88 -7.53 -3.83
CA PRO A 106 -7.58 -6.67 -2.87
C PRO A 106 -6.61 -5.90 -1.96
N MET A 107 -6.84 -4.61 -1.77
CA MET A 107 -6.01 -3.73 -0.94
C MET A 107 -6.87 -2.81 -0.09
N SER A 108 -6.90 -3.05 1.22
CA SER A 108 -7.76 -2.33 2.18
C SER A 108 -7.03 -1.27 2.99
N CYS A 109 -5.70 -1.26 2.99
CA CYS A 109 -4.89 -0.42 3.88
C CYS A 109 -5.26 -0.55 5.37
N GLY A 110 -5.76 -1.72 5.81
CA GLY A 110 -6.22 -1.93 7.18
C GLY A 110 -7.47 -1.11 7.54
N SER A 111 -8.20 -0.60 6.55
CA SER A 111 -9.34 0.30 6.72
C SER A 111 -10.59 -0.21 6.03
N LEU A 112 -11.76 0.11 6.60
CA LEU A 112 -13.05 -0.12 5.93
C LEU A 112 -13.28 0.87 4.78
N VAL A 113 -12.57 2.01 4.75
CA VAL A 113 -12.71 3.03 3.70
C VAL A 113 -12.32 2.50 2.32
N LEU A 114 -11.35 1.59 2.25
CA LEU A 114 -10.92 0.93 1.01
C LEU A 114 -11.39 -0.53 0.92
N GLU A 115 -12.41 -0.91 1.68
CA GLU A 115 -13.00 -2.23 1.53
C GLU A 115 -13.53 -2.42 0.10
N GLY A 116 -13.16 -3.53 -0.54
CA GLY A 116 -13.53 -3.83 -1.92
C GLY A 116 -12.65 -3.21 -3.00
N TYR A 117 -11.69 -2.34 -2.65
CA TYR A 117 -10.71 -1.85 -3.62
C TYR A 117 -9.78 -2.98 -4.09
N VAL A 118 -9.58 -3.07 -5.41
CA VAL A 118 -8.67 -3.99 -6.07
C VAL A 118 -7.70 -3.16 -6.90
N ALA A 119 -6.40 -3.33 -6.66
CA ALA A 119 -5.39 -2.53 -7.37
C ALA A 119 -5.33 -2.91 -8.86
N GLU A 120 -5.21 -1.91 -9.73
CA GLU A 120 -5.11 -2.11 -11.18
C GLU A 120 -3.66 -2.27 -11.67
N THR A 121 -2.69 -1.80 -10.89
CA THR A 121 -1.27 -1.79 -11.24
C THR A 121 -0.41 -2.37 -10.12
N ASP A 122 0.79 -2.82 -10.48
CA ASP A 122 1.82 -3.15 -9.50
C ASP A 122 2.54 -1.88 -9.06
N ALA A 123 2.87 -1.81 -7.77
CA ALA A 123 3.88 -0.87 -7.29
C ALA A 123 5.24 -1.17 -7.95
N THR A 124 6.08 -0.17 -8.15
CA THR A 124 7.40 -0.34 -8.79
C THR A 124 8.25 -1.38 -8.07
N ILE A 125 8.19 -1.43 -6.74
CA ILE A 125 8.89 -2.44 -5.96
C ILE A 125 8.34 -3.85 -6.17
N VAL A 126 7.05 -4.03 -6.45
CA VAL A 126 6.45 -5.34 -6.73
C VAL A 126 6.98 -5.87 -8.06
N THR A 127 7.03 -5.02 -9.09
CA THR A 127 7.64 -5.36 -10.38
C THR A 127 9.10 -5.78 -10.20
N ARG A 128 9.92 -4.98 -9.49
CA ARG A 128 11.33 -5.29 -9.23
C ARG A 128 11.54 -6.62 -8.50
N LEU A 129 10.68 -6.93 -7.53
CA LEU A 129 10.74 -8.19 -6.78
C LEU A 129 10.44 -9.38 -7.69
N LEU A 130 9.38 -9.30 -8.51
CA LEU A 130 9.01 -10.34 -9.47
C LEU A 130 10.09 -10.52 -10.53
N ASP A 131 10.66 -9.42 -11.06
CA ASP A 131 11.80 -9.44 -12.00
C ASP A 131 13.04 -10.13 -11.41
N ALA A 132 13.27 -9.98 -10.11
CA ALA A 132 14.35 -10.66 -9.39
C ALA A 132 14.03 -12.12 -9.02
N GLY A 133 12.87 -12.64 -9.42
CA GLY A 133 12.47 -14.03 -9.24
C GLY A 133 11.81 -14.34 -7.90
N ALA A 134 11.41 -13.34 -7.13
CA ALA A 134 10.65 -13.55 -5.91
C ALA A 134 9.22 -14.03 -6.22
N ASP A 135 8.70 -14.93 -5.40
CA ASP A 135 7.28 -15.28 -5.41
C ASP A 135 6.56 -14.50 -4.31
N ILE A 136 5.44 -13.85 -4.63
CA ILE A 136 4.60 -13.18 -3.61
C ILE A 136 3.52 -14.16 -3.17
N VAL A 137 3.55 -14.51 -1.88
CA VAL A 137 2.72 -15.58 -1.31
C VAL A 137 1.65 -15.07 -0.35
N ALA A 138 1.72 -13.81 0.06
CA ALA A 138 0.75 -13.23 0.96
C ALA A 138 0.74 -11.69 0.95
N THR A 139 -0.40 -11.12 1.35
CA THR A 139 -0.51 -9.71 1.72
C THR A 139 -0.65 -9.56 3.23
N MET A 140 0.08 -8.62 3.82
CA MET A 140 0.26 -8.49 5.26
C MET A 140 -0.70 -7.48 5.88
N ASN A 141 -1.17 -7.78 7.08
CA ASN A 141 -2.01 -6.90 7.87
C ASN A 141 -1.20 -5.68 8.36
N LEU A 142 -1.90 -4.57 8.56
CA LEU A 142 -1.36 -3.27 8.94
C LEU A 142 -2.37 -2.46 9.72
N ASP A 143 -1.89 -1.49 10.51
CA ASP A 143 -2.74 -0.48 11.12
C ASP A 143 -3.53 0.33 10.08
N ASN A 144 -4.69 0.84 10.49
CA ASN A 144 -5.61 1.58 9.63
C ASN A 144 -4.92 2.80 9.00
N PHE A 145 -4.82 2.80 7.66
CA PHE A 145 -4.07 3.76 6.86
C PHE A 145 -2.64 4.00 7.35
N ALA A 146 -2.01 2.96 7.90
CA ALA A 146 -0.67 3.00 8.45
C ALA A 146 -0.46 4.03 9.59
N PHE A 147 -1.53 4.57 10.18
CA PHE A 147 -1.48 5.71 11.12
C PHE A 147 -1.51 5.29 12.60
N SER A 148 -0.74 4.25 12.94
CA SER A 148 -0.47 3.83 14.32
C SER A 148 0.86 3.09 14.39
N GLY A 149 1.48 3.11 15.57
CA GLY A 149 2.71 2.38 15.88
C GLY A 149 2.51 1.11 16.70
N ALA A 150 1.26 0.79 17.09
CA ALA A 150 0.98 -0.25 18.08
C ALA A 150 0.54 -1.60 17.48
N GLY A 151 -0.15 -1.61 16.33
CA GLY A 151 -0.66 -2.84 15.69
C GLY A 151 -2.09 -3.23 16.07
N ASP A 152 -2.90 -2.32 16.61
CA ASP A 152 -4.24 -2.57 17.14
C ASP A 152 -5.39 -1.88 16.38
N THR A 153 -5.08 -1.03 15.40
CA THR A 153 -6.09 -0.18 14.75
C THR A 153 -6.68 -0.76 13.47
N SER A 154 -6.13 -1.86 12.96
CA SER A 154 -6.60 -2.49 11.71
C SER A 154 -8.07 -2.90 11.79
N ALA A 155 -8.83 -2.59 10.74
CA ALA A 155 -10.17 -3.12 10.53
C ALA A 155 -10.19 -4.65 10.42
N GLN A 156 -9.05 -5.28 10.15
CA GLN A 156 -8.90 -6.74 10.12
C GLN A 156 -8.63 -7.33 11.51
N GLY A 157 -8.56 -6.50 12.56
CA GLY A 157 -8.21 -6.88 13.93
C GLY A 157 -6.73 -6.65 14.25
N ALA A 158 -6.41 -6.63 15.54
CA ALA A 158 -5.05 -6.44 16.03
C ALA A 158 -4.09 -7.54 15.56
N VAL A 159 -2.82 -7.17 15.36
CA VAL A 159 -1.73 -8.11 15.06
C VAL A 159 -1.03 -8.49 16.36
N LEU A 160 -0.93 -9.79 16.63
CA LEU A 160 -0.40 -10.32 17.87
C LEU A 160 1.10 -10.63 17.75
N ASN A 161 1.83 -10.46 18.85
CA ASN A 161 3.26 -10.69 18.88
C ASN A 161 3.56 -12.21 18.84
N PRO A 162 4.44 -12.68 17.94
CA PRO A 162 4.79 -14.09 17.83
C PRO A 162 5.55 -14.64 19.05
N HIS A 163 6.19 -13.79 19.86
CA HIS A 163 6.84 -14.21 21.12
C HIS A 163 5.84 -14.47 22.24
N ASP A 164 4.73 -13.72 22.27
CA ASP A 164 3.65 -13.87 23.23
C ASP A 164 2.36 -13.20 22.70
N PRO A 165 1.35 -13.99 22.27
CA PRO A 165 0.13 -13.47 21.66
C PRO A 165 -0.75 -12.60 22.59
N ARG A 166 -0.40 -12.45 23.87
CA ARG A 166 -1.05 -11.49 24.78
C ARG A 166 -0.61 -10.05 24.51
N PHE A 167 0.45 -9.85 23.74
CA PHE A 167 1.00 -8.55 23.38
C PHE A 167 0.83 -8.27 21.89
N LEU A 168 0.92 -6.99 21.51
CA LEU A 168 0.85 -6.55 20.13
C LEU A 168 2.20 -6.72 19.41
N ALA A 169 2.15 -6.91 18.10
CA ALA A 169 3.33 -7.01 17.23
C ALA A 169 4.01 -5.65 16.93
N GLY A 170 3.40 -4.54 17.33
CA GLY A 170 3.81 -3.20 16.91
C GLY A 170 3.27 -2.86 15.52
N GLY A 171 3.52 -1.63 15.06
CA GLY A 171 2.90 -1.11 13.84
C GLY A 171 3.68 0.01 13.16
N SER A 172 3.27 0.43 11.96
CA SER A 172 2.09 -0.07 11.23
C SER A 172 2.31 -1.31 10.39
N SER A 173 3.55 -1.81 10.25
CA SER A 173 3.85 -3.05 9.50
C SER A 173 3.90 -4.29 10.42
N GLY A 174 2.99 -4.35 11.39
CA GLY A 174 2.94 -5.45 12.38
C GLY A 174 2.79 -6.82 11.73
N GLY A 175 1.90 -6.94 10.74
CA GLY A 175 1.71 -8.18 10.00
C GLY A 175 2.98 -8.61 9.26
N SER A 176 3.70 -7.67 8.65
CA SER A 176 4.98 -7.94 7.98
C SER A 176 6.04 -8.49 8.94
N ALA A 177 6.11 -7.99 10.17
CA ALA A 177 7.05 -8.49 11.17
C ALA A 177 6.64 -9.86 11.73
N ALA A 178 5.38 -10.03 12.11
CA ALA A 178 4.86 -11.27 12.70
C ALA A 178 4.90 -12.43 11.69
N ALA A 179 4.62 -12.15 10.41
CA ALA A 179 4.64 -13.16 9.35
C ALA A 179 6.02 -13.81 9.10
N LEU A 180 7.11 -13.18 9.53
CA LEU A 180 8.46 -13.75 9.44
C LEU A 180 8.69 -14.92 10.41
N TYR A 181 7.70 -15.26 11.23
CA TYR A 181 7.66 -16.48 12.04
C TYR A 181 6.97 -17.66 11.33
N TYR A 182 6.43 -17.45 10.13
CA TYR A 182 5.95 -18.53 9.28
C TYR A 182 7.08 -19.08 8.42
N ASP A 183 7.18 -20.41 8.37
CA ASP A 183 8.20 -21.12 7.59
C ASP A 183 8.03 -20.90 6.08
N ASP A 184 6.88 -20.36 5.66
CA ASP A 184 6.56 -20.12 4.26
C ASP A 184 6.69 -18.69 3.77
N ILE A 185 7.21 -17.79 4.61
CA ILE A 185 7.53 -16.41 4.26
C ILE A 185 8.98 -16.14 4.66
N ASP A 186 9.81 -15.80 3.67
CA ASP A 186 11.23 -15.58 3.86
C ASP A 186 11.55 -14.11 4.16
N ILE A 187 10.83 -13.21 3.48
CA ILE A 187 11.07 -11.77 3.45
C ILE A 187 9.72 -11.08 3.40
N THR A 188 9.59 -9.92 4.03
CA THR A 188 8.41 -9.08 3.89
C THR A 188 8.79 -7.66 3.51
N ILE A 189 7.84 -6.95 2.90
CA ILE A 189 7.95 -5.51 2.66
C ILE A 189 7.05 -4.77 3.66
N GLY A 190 7.59 -3.70 4.23
CA GLY A 190 6.86 -2.78 5.11
C GLY A 190 6.96 -1.33 4.62
N GLY A 191 6.17 -0.45 5.25
CA GLY A 191 6.26 1.01 5.07
C GLY A 191 6.61 1.68 6.39
N ASP A 192 7.35 2.79 6.35
CA ASP A 192 7.88 3.51 7.52
C ASP A 192 7.77 5.03 7.32
N GLN A 193 6.82 5.63 8.03
CA GLN A 193 6.65 7.09 8.09
C GLN A 193 7.20 7.66 9.40
N GLY A 194 6.85 7.01 10.52
CA GLY A 194 7.29 7.39 11.86
C GLY A 194 8.05 6.30 12.61
N GLY A 195 8.41 5.19 11.95
CA GLY A 195 8.94 3.99 12.58
C GLY A 195 8.28 2.69 12.14
N SER A 196 7.35 2.74 11.20
CA SER A 196 6.44 1.62 10.90
C SER A 196 7.08 0.36 10.32
N ILE A 197 8.36 0.38 9.93
CA ILE A 197 9.17 -0.83 9.69
C ILE A 197 9.93 -1.21 10.96
N ARG A 198 10.59 -0.24 11.59
CA ARG A 198 11.55 -0.45 12.68
C ARG A 198 10.91 -0.83 14.01
N ILE A 199 9.75 -0.24 14.35
CA ILE A 199 9.00 -0.52 15.58
C ILE A 199 8.56 -1.99 15.62
N PRO A 200 7.77 -2.51 14.65
CA PRO A 200 7.35 -3.90 14.69
C PRO A 200 8.52 -4.87 14.51
N ALA A 201 9.56 -4.49 13.76
CA ALA A 201 10.78 -5.29 13.70
C ALA A 201 11.43 -5.46 15.09
N SER A 202 11.54 -4.37 15.85
CA SER A 202 12.07 -4.40 17.21
C SER A 202 11.20 -5.21 18.16
N TRP A 203 9.87 -5.12 18.06
CA TRP A 203 8.94 -5.80 18.97
C TRP A 203 8.85 -7.29 18.69
N CYS A 204 8.94 -7.68 17.41
CA CYS A 204 8.91 -9.08 16.99
C CYS A 204 10.32 -9.69 16.92
N GLY A 205 11.41 -8.97 17.20
CA GLY A 205 12.76 -9.54 17.20
C GLY A 205 13.27 -9.94 15.81
N VAL A 206 12.93 -9.18 14.77
CA VAL A 206 13.38 -9.39 13.38
C VAL A 206 14.15 -8.16 12.87
N VAL A 207 14.73 -8.25 11.68
CA VAL A 207 15.42 -7.12 11.04
C VAL A 207 14.41 -6.35 10.20
N GLY A 208 14.37 -5.03 10.38
CA GLY A 208 13.59 -4.12 9.54
C GLY A 208 14.43 -2.90 9.18
N LEU A 209 14.57 -2.62 7.88
CA LEU A 209 15.38 -1.52 7.40
C LEU A 209 14.49 -0.44 6.78
N LYS A 210 14.53 0.76 7.37
CA LYS A 210 14.07 1.98 6.72
C LYS A 210 15.22 2.54 5.86
N PRO A 211 15.13 2.52 4.53
CA PRO A 211 16.21 3.03 3.68
C PRO A 211 16.33 4.57 3.78
N THR A 212 17.39 5.11 3.18
CA THR A 212 17.51 6.54 2.92
C THR A 212 16.29 7.04 2.14
N HIS A 213 15.78 8.23 2.46
CA HIS A 213 14.64 8.83 1.76
C HIS A 213 14.95 8.96 0.26
N GLY A 214 14.00 8.57 -0.59
CA GLY A 214 14.16 8.53 -2.06
C GLY A 214 15.05 7.41 -2.62
N LEU A 215 15.65 6.54 -1.79
CA LEU A 215 16.48 5.43 -2.30
C LEU A 215 15.63 4.32 -2.93
N VAL A 216 14.49 4.01 -2.31
CA VAL A 216 13.53 3.02 -2.79
C VAL A 216 12.26 3.78 -3.18
N PRO A 217 11.72 3.57 -4.39
CA PRO A 217 10.61 4.35 -4.88
C PRO A 217 9.31 4.00 -4.16
N TYR A 218 8.46 5.00 -3.96
CA TYR A 218 7.17 4.87 -3.29
C TYR A 218 5.97 4.72 -4.24
N THR A 219 6.22 4.74 -5.56
CA THR A 219 5.21 4.56 -6.62
C THR A 219 4.33 3.34 -6.39
N GLY A 220 3.01 3.56 -6.37
CA GLY A 220 2.01 2.50 -6.18
C GLY A 220 1.84 2.07 -4.73
N ILE A 221 2.27 2.87 -3.75
CA ILE A 221 2.06 2.62 -2.33
C ILE A 221 1.22 3.75 -1.75
N VAL A 222 0.17 3.40 -1.00
CA VAL A 222 -0.63 4.39 -0.26
C VAL A 222 0.21 4.89 0.92
N GLY A 223 0.62 6.15 0.81
CA GLY A 223 1.44 6.88 1.78
C GLY A 223 0.64 7.75 2.73
N ILE A 224 1.36 8.54 3.53
CA ILE A 224 0.80 9.57 4.40
C ILE A 224 1.23 10.94 3.90
N ASP A 225 2.53 11.10 3.61
CA ASP A 225 3.13 12.35 3.13
C ASP A 225 4.46 12.04 2.43
N ASN A 226 4.60 12.58 1.22
CA ASN A 226 5.75 12.31 0.35
C ASN A 226 7.11 12.71 0.96
N THR A 227 7.13 13.65 1.92
CA THR A 227 8.37 14.12 2.54
C THR A 227 8.98 13.12 3.53
N PHE A 228 8.22 12.13 3.98
CA PHE A 228 8.69 11.11 4.92
C PHE A 228 8.15 9.70 4.67
N ASP A 229 7.51 9.46 3.53
CA ASP A 229 7.14 8.11 3.11
C ASP A 229 8.40 7.29 2.75
N HIS A 230 8.56 6.15 3.43
CA HIS A 230 9.57 5.15 3.10
C HIS A 230 8.95 3.77 2.96
N VAL A 231 9.48 2.98 2.03
CA VAL A 231 9.22 1.54 1.91
C VAL A 231 10.53 0.78 2.04
N GLY A 232 10.50 -0.41 2.64
CA GLY A 232 11.73 -1.15 2.87
C GLY A 232 11.53 -2.62 3.27
N PRO A 233 12.62 -3.40 3.23
CA PRO A 233 12.57 -4.82 3.51
C PRO A 233 12.61 -5.11 5.01
N MET A 234 11.99 -6.23 5.36
CA MET A 234 12.01 -6.86 6.68
C MET A 234 12.33 -8.35 6.49
N ALA A 235 13.23 -8.91 7.31
CA ALA A 235 13.60 -10.31 7.23
C ALA A 235 14.15 -10.84 8.57
N ARG A 236 14.36 -12.16 8.66
CA ARG A 236 15.02 -12.78 9.81
C ARG A 236 16.52 -12.45 9.90
N THR A 237 17.13 -12.03 8.79
CA THR A 237 18.56 -11.75 8.72
C THR A 237 18.86 -10.40 8.07
N VAL A 238 20.00 -9.81 8.46
CA VAL A 238 20.53 -8.60 7.80
C VAL A 238 20.89 -8.89 6.34
N ALA A 239 21.38 -10.10 6.06
CA ALA A 239 21.76 -10.52 4.71
C ALA A 239 20.56 -10.53 3.75
N ASP A 240 19.43 -11.12 4.14
CA ASP A 240 18.22 -11.11 3.32
C ASP A 240 17.66 -9.68 3.15
N THR A 241 17.70 -8.87 4.22
CA THR A 241 17.29 -7.45 4.18
C THR A 241 18.14 -6.65 3.18
N ALA A 242 19.46 -6.85 3.20
CA ALA A 242 20.39 -6.19 2.29
C ALA A 242 20.21 -6.68 0.83
N LEU A 243 20.02 -7.98 0.63
CA LEU A 243 19.74 -8.57 -0.68
C LEU A 243 18.46 -8.00 -1.29
N THR A 244 17.39 -7.87 -0.51
CA THR A 244 16.15 -7.27 -0.99
C THR A 244 16.31 -5.78 -1.27
N LEU A 245 17.04 -5.04 -0.43
CA LEU A 245 17.33 -3.63 -0.70
C LEU A 245 18.04 -3.46 -2.05
N GLU A 246 19.00 -4.32 -2.37
CA GLU A 246 19.71 -4.29 -3.65
C GLU A 246 18.78 -4.47 -4.86
N VAL A 247 17.68 -5.20 -4.68
CA VAL A 247 16.67 -5.42 -5.73
C VAL A 247 15.71 -4.25 -5.87
N ILE A 248 15.23 -3.70 -4.75
CA ILE A 248 14.17 -2.69 -4.77
C ILE A 248 14.68 -1.26 -4.85
N ALA A 249 15.95 -1.00 -4.54
CA ALA A 249 16.53 0.35 -4.61
C ALA A 249 16.74 0.84 -6.05
N GLY A 250 16.74 2.16 -6.22
CA GLY A 250 17.01 2.83 -7.48
C GLY A 250 15.87 3.73 -7.92
N LYS A 251 16.21 4.79 -8.66
CA LYS A 251 15.26 5.81 -9.11
C LYS A 251 14.12 5.19 -9.93
N ASP A 252 12.93 5.72 -9.72
CA ASP A 252 11.76 5.55 -10.56
C ASP A 252 11.33 6.95 -11.05
N PRO A 253 11.18 7.20 -12.35
CA PRO A 253 10.72 8.49 -12.86
C PRO A 253 9.31 8.90 -12.38
N MET A 254 8.52 7.94 -11.88
CA MET A 254 7.15 8.17 -11.40
C MET A 254 7.10 8.67 -9.94
N ASP A 255 8.20 8.56 -9.19
CA ASP A 255 8.31 9.01 -7.81
C ASP A 255 8.98 10.40 -7.75
N PRO A 256 8.27 11.46 -7.32
CA PRO A 256 8.70 12.86 -7.43
C PRO A 256 9.89 13.28 -6.54
#